data_AF-A0A0R2DDA0-F1
#
_entry.id   AF-A0A0R2DDA0-F1
#
_cell.length_a   1.000
_cell.length_b   1.000
_cell.length_c   1.000
_cell.angle_alpha   90.00
_cell.angle_beta   90.00
_cell.angle_gamma   90.00
#
_symmetry.space_group_name_H-M   'P 1'
#
loop_
_entity.id
_entity.type
_entity.pdbx_description
1 polymer ?
#
loop_
_entity_poly.entity_id
_entity_poly.type
_entity_poly.pdbx_seq_one_letter_code
_entity_poly.pdbx_strand_id
1 'polypeptide(L)'
;MEKLSQEQMRLITTEVIKYLDREKRKRVKSEKDYRLRNTQILVKEYPKLKAHVASQPEKFVSDDEYEMVTGVKISDHELTKYNVKTKHLMAYVDMILEAYQQVCLGGGPSDKRRWWILQDSYFNERRLGMHALSNKWHVDKSTISRERAKAIQDLSVMLFGVAGLRDFLKEWIA
;
A
#
# COMPACT_ATOMS: atom_id res chain seq x y z
N MET A 1 42.00 30.86 -15.67
CA MET A 1 40.67 30.24 -15.76
C MET A 1 39.86 31.05 -16.76
N GLU A 2 39.63 30.50 -17.95
CA GLU A 2 38.74 31.09 -18.95
C GLU A 2 37.33 31.21 -18.36
N LYS A 3 36.77 32.42 -18.38
CA LYS A 3 35.40 32.65 -17.92
C LYS A 3 34.43 32.24 -19.02
N LEU A 4 33.46 31.39 -18.69
CA LEU A 4 32.39 30.99 -19.59
C LEU A 4 31.63 32.23 -20.11
N SER A 5 31.27 32.21 -21.39
CA SER A 5 30.38 33.21 -21.99
C SER A 5 29.00 33.19 -21.30
N GLN A 6 28.32 34.34 -21.26
CA GLN A 6 26.93 34.43 -20.77
C GLN A 6 26.00 33.47 -21.49
N GLU A 7 26.24 33.23 -22.78
CA GLU A 7 25.43 32.31 -23.58
C GLU A 7 25.67 30.85 -23.20
N GLN A 8 26.92 30.48 -22.92
CA GLN A 8 27.28 29.16 -22.39
C GLN A 8 26.67 28.95 -21.00
N MET A 9 26.70 29.96 -20.12
CA MET A 9 26.05 29.90 -18.81
C MET A 9 24.54 29.72 -18.91
N ARG A 10 23.86 30.43 -19.83
CA ARG A 10 22.43 30.27 -20.07
C ARG A 10 22.08 28.88 -20.60
N LEU A 11 22.87 28.37 -21.55
CA LEU A 11 22.68 27.04 -22.10
C LEU A 11 22.83 25.96 -21.02
N ILE A 12 23.91 26.03 -20.23
CA ILE A 12 24.16 25.12 -19.11
C ILE A 12 23.03 25.20 -18.09
N THR A 13 22.63 26.41 -17.69
CA THR A 13 21.54 26.60 -16.70
C THR A 13 20.24 25.98 -17.21
N THR A 14 19.91 26.18 -18.48
CA THR A 14 18.70 25.62 -19.10
C THR A 14 18.73 24.09 -19.11
N GLU A 15 19.86 23.48 -19.50
CA GLU A 15 19.99 22.02 -19.51
C GLU A 15 20.01 21.43 -18.10
N VAL A 16 20.62 22.11 -17.12
CA VAL A 16 20.57 21.72 -15.71
C VAL A 16 19.13 21.74 -15.19
N ILE A 17 18.36 22.81 -15.46
CA ILE A 17 16.95 22.89 -15.05
C ILE A 17 16.14 21.76 -15.68
N LYS A 18 16.29 21.51 -16.99
CA LYS A 18 15.61 20.40 -17.68
C LYS A 18 15.96 19.05 -17.09
N TYR A 19 17.24 18.81 -16.78
CA TYR A 19 17.70 17.58 -16.15
C TYR A 19 17.11 17.39 -14.75
N LEU A 20 17.17 18.44 -13.91
CA LEU A 20 16.60 18.42 -12.56
C LEU A 20 15.09 18.16 -12.58
N ASP A 21 14.36 18.79 -13.51
CA ASP A 21 12.92 18.55 -13.67
C ASP A 21 12.62 17.12 -14.12
N ARG A 22 13.42 16.55 -15.04
CA ARG A 22 13.29 15.15 -15.46
C ARG A 22 13.55 14.20 -14.29
N GLU A 23 14.60 14.40 -13.53
CA GLU A 23 14.93 13.57 -12.37
C GLU A 23 13.88 13.67 -11.27
N LYS A 24 13.36 14.89 -11.02
CA LYS A 24 12.24 15.09 -10.10
C LYS A 24 10.99 14.33 -10.53
N ARG A 25 10.63 14.38 -11.81
CA ARG A 25 9.49 13.62 -12.37
C ARG A 25 9.69 12.11 -12.23
N LYS A 26 10.90 11.60 -12.51
CA LYS A 26 11.21 10.18 -12.34
C LYS A 26 11.09 9.73 -10.89
N ARG A 27 11.62 10.50 -9.94
CA ARG A 27 11.52 10.19 -8.50
C ARG A 27 10.07 10.13 -8.04
N VAL A 28 9.26 11.14 -8.39
CA VAL A 28 7.82 11.16 -8.07
C VAL A 28 7.10 9.93 -8.63
N LYS A 29 7.35 9.58 -9.90
CA LYS A 29 6.76 8.38 -10.50
C LYS A 29 7.18 7.11 -9.77
N SER A 30 8.47 6.95 -9.47
CA SER A 30 8.99 5.78 -8.76
C SER A 30 8.40 5.64 -7.35
N GLU A 31 8.23 6.75 -6.64
CA GLU A 31 7.63 6.75 -5.31
C GLU A 31 6.15 6.36 -5.37
N LYS A 32 5.42 6.87 -6.35
CA LYS A 32 4.02 6.49 -6.59
C LYS A 32 3.89 4.99 -6.87
N ASP A 33 4.67 4.48 -7.81
CA ASP A 33 4.65 3.06 -8.19
C ASP A 33 5.02 2.16 -6.99
N TYR A 34 5.96 2.61 -6.16
CA TYR A 34 6.33 1.94 -4.90
C TYR A 34 5.17 1.87 -3.91
N ARG A 35 4.45 2.97 -3.67
CA ARG A 35 3.32 3.04 -2.73
C ARG A 35 2.15 2.18 -3.17
N LEU A 36 1.82 2.23 -4.47
CA LEU A 36 0.76 1.39 -5.05
C LEU A 36 1.07 -0.09 -4.92
N ARG A 37 2.30 -0.49 -5.30
CA ARG A 37 2.76 -1.88 -5.18
C ARG A 37 2.70 -2.37 -3.73
N ASN A 38 3.18 -1.56 -2.80
CA ASN A 38 3.17 -1.92 -1.38
C ASN A 38 1.75 -2.04 -0.82
N THR A 39 0.84 -1.16 -1.22
CA THR A 39 -0.58 -1.25 -0.82
C THR A 39 -1.22 -2.53 -1.36
N GLN A 40 -0.94 -2.88 -2.63
CA GLN A 40 -1.42 -4.12 -3.23
C GLN A 40 -0.93 -5.37 -2.48
N ILE A 41 0.35 -5.40 -2.11
CA ILE A 41 0.93 -6.49 -1.31
C ILE A 41 0.27 -6.53 0.07
N LEU A 42 0.14 -5.39 0.73
CA LEU A 42 -0.44 -5.28 2.06
C LEU A 42 -1.87 -5.81 2.10
N VAL A 43 -2.73 -5.37 1.17
CA VAL A 43 -4.12 -5.85 1.08
C VAL A 43 -4.20 -7.35 0.81
N LYS A 44 -3.32 -7.89 -0.03
CA LYS A 44 -3.29 -9.33 -0.34
C LYS A 44 -2.85 -10.18 0.86
N GLU A 45 -1.84 -9.73 1.59
CA GLU A 45 -1.24 -10.46 2.70
C GLU A 45 -1.90 -10.15 4.06
N TYR A 46 -2.76 -9.12 4.13
CA TYR A 46 -3.45 -8.68 5.33
C TYR A 46 -4.09 -9.82 6.15
N PRO A 47 -4.86 -10.77 5.58
CA PRO A 47 -5.44 -11.86 6.37
C PRO A 47 -4.38 -12.73 7.05
N LYS A 48 -3.24 -12.96 6.39
CA LYS A 48 -2.13 -13.74 6.97
C LYS A 48 -1.42 -12.95 8.06
N LEU A 49 -1.25 -11.65 7.88
CA LEU A 49 -0.65 -10.77 8.89
C LEU A 49 -1.57 -10.62 10.12
N LYS A 50 -2.89 -10.59 9.94
CA LYS A 50 -3.86 -10.64 11.03
C LYS A 50 -3.81 -11.96 11.79
N ALA A 51 -3.77 -13.09 11.07
CA ALA A 51 -3.60 -14.40 11.68
C ALA A 51 -2.26 -14.50 12.44
N HIS A 52 -1.17 -13.96 11.88
CA HIS A 52 0.13 -13.89 12.53
C HIS A 52 0.07 -13.13 13.85
N VAL A 53 -0.59 -11.97 13.89
CA VAL A 53 -0.76 -11.18 15.12
C VAL A 53 -1.65 -11.90 16.14
N ALA A 54 -2.71 -12.58 15.68
CA ALA A 54 -3.64 -13.31 16.54
C ALA A 54 -3.07 -14.60 17.13
N SER A 55 -2.13 -15.25 16.45
CA SER A 55 -1.49 -16.48 16.92
C SER A 55 -0.33 -16.25 17.89
N GLN A 56 -0.03 -14.99 18.25
CA GLN A 56 1.06 -14.70 19.19
C GLN A 56 0.58 -14.84 20.65
N PRO A 57 1.40 -15.44 21.53
CA PRO A 57 1.12 -15.46 22.96
C PRO A 57 1.14 -14.04 23.53
N GLU A 58 0.24 -13.75 24.49
CA GLU A 58 0.16 -12.44 25.16
C GLU A 58 1.42 -12.09 25.97
N LYS A 59 2.17 -13.13 26.37
CA LYS A 59 3.47 -13.02 27.04
C LYS A 59 4.52 -13.71 26.18
N PHE A 60 5.61 -13.01 25.89
CA PHE A 60 6.78 -13.63 25.30
C PHE A 60 7.37 -14.60 26.32
N VAL A 61 7.61 -15.83 25.86
CA VAL A 61 8.48 -16.83 26.51
C VAL A 61 9.83 -16.16 26.71
N SER A 62 10.47 -16.28 27.88
CA SER A 62 11.80 -15.67 28.08
C SER A 62 12.82 -16.26 27.11
N ASP A 63 13.83 -15.49 26.70
CA ASP A 63 14.99 -15.91 25.88
C ASP A 63 15.43 -17.36 26.19
N ASP A 64 15.54 -17.70 27.49
CA ASP A 64 15.97 -19.00 27.99
C ASP A 64 15.04 -20.17 27.62
N GLU A 65 13.72 -19.95 27.62
CA GLU A 65 12.70 -20.98 27.36
C GLU A 65 12.48 -21.18 25.85
N TYR A 66 12.76 -20.16 25.02
CA TYR A 66 12.81 -20.30 23.55
C TYR A 66 14.07 -21.04 23.07
N GLU A 67 15.24 -20.74 23.65
CA GLU A 67 16.50 -21.47 23.37
C GLU A 67 16.34 -22.95 23.73
N MET A 68 15.66 -23.26 24.83
CA MET A 68 15.42 -24.64 25.28
C MET A 68 14.50 -25.44 24.34
N VAL A 69 13.53 -24.79 23.70
CA VAL A 69 12.58 -25.46 22.77
C VAL A 69 13.13 -25.58 21.35
N THR A 70 13.93 -24.62 20.90
CA THR A 70 14.34 -24.51 19.49
C THR A 70 15.83 -24.76 19.23
N GLY A 71 16.68 -24.65 20.25
CA GLY A 71 18.13 -24.77 20.13
C GLY A 71 18.81 -23.59 19.43
N VAL A 72 18.10 -22.49 19.17
CA VAL A 72 18.62 -21.31 18.46
C VAL A 72 18.65 -20.10 19.40
N LYS A 73 19.83 -19.50 19.54
CA LYS A 73 20.05 -18.28 20.32
C LYS A 73 19.79 -17.04 19.46
N ILE A 74 18.57 -16.53 19.50
CA ILE A 74 18.18 -15.25 18.89
C ILE A 74 18.05 -14.24 20.03
N SER A 75 18.52 -13.00 19.89
CA SER A 75 18.20 -11.98 20.89
C SER A 75 16.71 -11.61 20.79
N ASP A 76 15.90 -11.90 21.81
CA ASP A 76 14.44 -11.67 21.85
C ASP A 76 13.99 -10.27 21.41
N HIS A 77 14.88 -9.29 21.56
CA HIS A 77 14.60 -7.90 21.25
C HIS A 77 14.22 -7.68 19.77
N GLU A 78 14.79 -8.44 18.84
CA GLU A 78 14.52 -8.26 17.41
C GLU A 78 13.17 -8.86 16.99
N LEU A 79 12.88 -10.10 17.40
CA LEU A 79 11.61 -10.77 17.11
C LEU A 79 10.43 -10.03 17.75
N THR A 80 10.58 -9.62 19.01
CA THR A 80 9.60 -8.80 19.72
C THR A 80 9.35 -7.47 18.99
N LYS A 81 10.40 -6.81 18.50
CA LYS A 81 10.29 -5.54 17.76
C LYS A 81 9.56 -5.70 16.43
N TYR A 82 9.78 -6.77 15.67
CA TYR A 82 9.03 -7.03 14.43
C TYR A 82 7.56 -7.33 14.70
N ASN A 83 7.26 -8.08 15.78
CA ASN A 83 5.90 -8.40 16.17
C ASN A 83 5.10 -7.17 16.63
N VAL A 84 5.69 -6.34 17.48
CA VAL A 84 5.08 -5.09 17.94
C VAL A 84 4.81 -4.17 16.75
N LYS A 85 5.75 -4.01 15.82
CA LYS A 85 5.54 -3.22 14.59
C LYS A 85 4.41 -3.77 13.73
N THR A 86 4.34 -5.09 13.55
CA THR A 86 3.29 -5.74 12.76
C THR A 86 1.92 -5.55 13.41
N LYS A 87 1.83 -5.66 14.74
CA LYS A 87 0.59 -5.40 15.49
C LYS A 87 0.09 -3.95 15.31
N HIS A 88 0.97 -2.97 15.46
CA HIS A 88 0.62 -1.56 15.23
C HIS A 88 0.22 -1.29 13.77
N LEU A 89 0.95 -1.87 12.81
CA LEU A 89 0.61 -1.75 11.40
C LEU A 89 -0.76 -2.34 11.10
N MET A 90 -1.09 -3.53 11.63
CA MET A 90 -2.40 -4.14 11.43
C MET A 90 -3.52 -3.33 12.06
N ALA A 91 -3.33 -2.79 13.26
CA ALA A 91 -4.31 -1.89 13.88
C ALA A 91 -4.55 -0.63 13.04
N TYR A 92 -3.48 -0.05 12.48
CA TYR A 92 -3.61 1.09 11.56
C TYR A 92 -4.36 0.71 10.28
N VAL A 93 -4.06 -0.44 9.69
CA VAL A 93 -4.74 -0.92 8.48
C VAL A 93 -6.22 -1.21 8.76
N ASP A 94 -6.56 -1.77 9.92
CA ASP A 94 -7.95 -2.00 10.34
C ASP A 94 -8.75 -0.68 10.33
N MET A 95 -8.20 0.37 10.96
CA MET A 95 -8.80 1.70 10.99
C MET A 95 -8.99 2.29 9.58
N ILE A 96 -8.00 2.11 8.69
CA ILE A 96 -8.09 2.59 7.31
C ILE A 96 -9.14 1.82 6.51
N LEU A 97 -9.22 0.49 6.67
CA LEU A 97 -10.23 -0.34 6.01
C LEU A 97 -11.64 0.01 6.48
N GLU A 98 -11.83 0.27 7.77
CA GLU A 98 -13.10 0.72 8.32
C GLU A 98 -13.49 2.09 7.76
N ALA A 99 -12.57 3.07 7.75
CA ALA A 99 -12.84 4.37 7.16
C ALA A 99 -13.17 4.26 5.66
N TYR A 100 -12.43 3.43 4.92
CA TYR A 100 -12.67 3.21 3.49
C TYR A 100 -14.03 2.55 3.24
N GLN A 101 -14.44 1.62 4.10
CA GLN A 101 -15.79 1.03 4.07
C GLN A 101 -16.85 2.12 4.19
N GLN A 102 -16.74 3.01 5.20
CA GLN A 102 -17.72 4.07 5.41
C GLN A 102 -17.81 5.00 4.19
N VAL A 103 -16.67 5.38 3.62
CA VAL A 103 -16.63 6.20 2.40
C VAL A 103 -17.34 5.50 1.24
N CYS A 104 -17.06 4.22 1.00
CA CYS A 104 -17.68 3.46 -0.09
C CYS A 104 -19.18 3.25 0.10
N LEU A 105 -19.61 2.96 1.34
CA LEU A 105 -21.00 2.70 1.67
C LEU A 105 -21.85 3.98 1.70
N GLY A 106 -21.25 5.13 2.01
CA GLY A 106 -21.89 6.44 1.86
C GLY A 106 -21.96 6.92 0.40
N GLY A 107 -21.21 6.30 -0.52
CA GLY A 107 -21.15 6.66 -1.93
C GLY A 107 -22.23 6.04 -2.81
N GLY A 108 -22.00 6.11 -4.12
CA GLY A 108 -22.90 5.58 -5.14
C GLY A 108 -22.87 4.05 -5.27
N PRO A 109 -23.73 3.46 -6.12
CA PRO A 109 -23.76 2.00 -6.34
C PRO A 109 -22.40 1.41 -6.74
N SER A 110 -21.61 2.14 -7.53
CA SER A 110 -20.28 1.70 -7.95
C SER A 110 -19.29 1.64 -6.78
N ASP A 111 -19.35 2.58 -5.83
CA ASP A 111 -18.44 2.60 -4.68
C ASP A 111 -18.81 1.48 -3.68
N LYS A 112 -20.10 1.29 -3.44
CA LYS A 112 -20.62 0.14 -2.69
C LYS A 112 -20.15 -1.18 -3.29
N ARG A 113 -20.32 -1.37 -4.60
CA ARG A 113 -19.83 -2.55 -5.32
C ARG A 113 -18.32 -2.73 -5.16
N ARG A 114 -17.54 -1.64 -5.24
CA ARG A 114 -16.08 -1.67 -5.09
C ARG A 114 -15.67 -2.22 -3.73
N TRP A 115 -16.30 -1.76 -2.65
CA TRP A 115 -16.06 -2.29 -1.31
C TRP A 115 -16.33 -3.79 -1.24
N TRP A 116 -17.49 -4.23 -1.74
CA TRP A 116 -17.85 -5.64 -1.66
C TRP A 116 -16.97 -6.54 -2.54
N ILE A 117 -16.59 -6.09 -3.73
CA ILE A 117 -15.60 -6.79 -4.56
C ILE A 117 -14.28 -6.92 -3.80
N LEU A 118 -13.82 -5.88 -3.10
CA LEU A 118 -12.58 -5.93 -2.33
C LEU A 118 -12.68 -6.96 -1.19
N GLN A 119 -13.79 -6.95 -0.44
CA GLN A 119 -14.10 -7.93 0.62
C GLN A 119 -14.08 -9.37 0.09
N ASP A 120 -14.86 -9.64 -0.96
CA ASP A 120 -14.92 -10.95 -1.61
C ASP A 120 -13.57 -11.41 -2.17
N SER A 121 -12.71 -10.47 -2.55
CA SER A 121 -11.43 -10.77 -3.17
C SER A 121 -10.34 -11.12 -2.14
N TYR A 122 -10.33 -10.45 -0.99
CA TYR A 122 -9.17 -10.48 -0.09
C TYR A 122 -9.49 -10.80 1.37
N PHE A 123 -10.66 -10.43 1.89
CA PHE A 123 -10.89 -10.38 3.34
C PHE A 123 -11.87 -11.43 3.85
N ASN A 124 -12.85 -11.83 3.03
CA ASN A 124 -13.76 -12.91 3.38
C ASN A 124 -13.02 -14.25 3.52
N GLU A 125 -13.44 -15.11 4.45
CA GLU A 125 -12.88 -16.45 4.65
C GLU A 125 -12.84 -17.24 3.34
N ARG A 126 -13.96 -17.21 2.60
CA ARG A 126 -14.06 -17.77 1.26
C ARG A 126 -13.83 -16.69 0.21
N ARG A 127 -12.57 -16.48 -0.13
CA ARG A 127 -12.17 -15.56 -1.22
C ARG A 127 -12.61 -16.07 -2.58
N LEU A 128 -13.13 -15.17 -3.41
CA LEU A 128 -13.62 -15.47 -4.74
C LEU A 128 -12.58 -15.17 -5.81
N GLY A 129 -12.43 -16.10 -6.75
CA GLY A 129 -11.66 -15.90 -7.97
C GLY A 129 -12.38 -14.98 -8.97
N MET A 130 -11.66 -14.56 -10.02
CA MET A 130 -12.17 -13.66 -11.07
C MET A 130 -13.50 -14.10 -11.68
N HIS A 131 -13.64 -15.38 -12.02
CA HIS A 131 -14.85 -15.90 -12.64
C HIS A 131 -16.06 -15.86 -11.69
N ALA A 132 -15.86 -16.29 -10.43
CA ALA A 132 -16.92 -16.26 -9.43
C ALA A 132 -17.38 -14.83 -9.11
N LEU A 133 -16.45 -13.88 -9.06
CA LEU A 133 -16.76 -12.45 -8.88
C LEU A 133 -17.55 -11.88 -10.05
N SER A 134 -17.11 -12.15 -11.29
CA SER A 134 -17.79 -11.72 -12.51
C SER A 134 -19.23 -12.21 -12.53
N ASN A 135 -19.46 -13.48 -12.18
CA ASN A 135 -20.80 -14.06 -12.09
C ASN A 135 -21.63 -13.46 -10.96
N LYS A 136 -21.07 -13.34 -9.74
CA LYS A 136 -21.77 -12.79 -8.56
C LYS A 136 -22.24 -11.36 -8.79
N TRP A 137 -21.40 -10.54 -9.42
CA TRP A 137 -21.65 -9.12 -9.60
C TRP A 137 -22.24 -8.77 -10.96
N HIS A 138 -22.46 -9.75 -11.84
CA HIS A 138 -22.96 -9.56 -13.21
C HIS A 138 -22.18 -8.50 -14.00
N VAL A 139 -20.86 -8.53 -13.87
CA VAL A 139 -19.94 -7.62 -14.59
C VAL A 139 -18.82 -8.41 -15.24
N ASP A 140 -18.21 -7.84 -16.26
CA ASP A 140 -17.06 -8.44 -16.92
C ASP A 140 -15.81 -8.47 -16.02
N LYS A 141 -14.86 -9.37 -16.33
CA LYS A 141 -13.60 -9.52 -15.57
C LYS A 141 -12.73 -8.25 -15.58
N SER A 142 -12.84 -7.41 -16.63
CA SER A 142 -12.08 -6.16 -16.72
C SER A 142 -12.64 -5.12 -15.73
N THR A 143 -13.96 -5.12 -15.52
CA THR A 143 -14.63 -4.30 -14.49
C THR A 143 -14.21 -4.74 -13.10
N ILE A 144 -14.16 -6.04 -12.80
CA ILE A 144 -13.61 -6.52 -11.51
C ILE A 144 -12.16 -6.05 -11.31
N SER A 145 -11.31 -6.20 -12.33
CA SER A 145 -9.91 -5.76 -12.27
C SER A 145 -9.79 -4.26 -12.02
N ARG A 146 -10.62 -3.46 -12.70
CA ARG A 146 -10.66 -1.99 -12.55
C ARG A 146 -11.14 -1.58 -11.16
N GLU A 147 -12.18 -2.21 -10.62
CA GLU A 147 -12.68 -1.91 -9.28
C GLU A 147 -11.64 -2.26 -8.21
N ARG A 148 -10.94 -3.40 -8.35
CA ARG A 148 -9.81 -3.76 -7.47
C ARG A 148 -8.68 -2.74 -7.56
N ALA A 149 -8.26 -2.37 -8.77
CA ALA A 149 -7.19 -1.40 -8.96
C ALA A 149 -7.54 -0.04 -8.34
N LYS A 150 -8.77 0.42 -8.53
CA LYS A 150 -9.27 1.66 -7.92
C LYS A 150 -9.30 1.57 -6.39
N ALA A 151 -9.76 0.45 -5.83
CA ALA A 151 -9.75 0.26 -4.38
C ALA A 151 -8.32 0.30 -3.79
N ILE A 152 -7.35 -0.32 -4.47
CA ILE A 152 -5.93 -0.26 -4.05
C ILE A 152 -5.40 1.17 -4.15
N GLN A 153 -5.78 1.93 -5.18
CA GLN A 153 -5.39 3.34 -5.31
C GLN A 153 -5.97 4.19 -4.18
N ASP A 154 -7.26 4.06 -3.90
CA ASP A 154 -7.95 4.78 -2.84
C ASP A 154 -7.32 4.46 -1.47
N LEU A 155 -7.09 3.17 -1.18
CA LEU A 155 -6.41 2.74 0.04
C LEU A 155 -4.97 3.24 0.13
N SER A 156 -4.24 3.31 -1.00
CA SER A 156 -2.89 3.88 -1.02
C SER A 156 -2.93 5.36 -0.63
N VAL A 157 -3.93 6.12 -1.07
CA VAL A 157 -4.10 7.52 -0.63
C VAL A 157 -4.38 7.57 0.86
N MET A 158 -5.28 6.73 1.37
CA MET A 158 -5.66 6.75 2.79
C MET A 158 -4.50 6.33 3.71
N LEU A 159 -3.69 5.34 3.29
CA LEU A 159 -2.53 4.88 4.06
C LEU A 159 -1.41 5.92 4.14
N PHE A 160 -1.13 6.63 3.04
CA PHE A 160 0.01 7.56 2.92
C PHE A 160 -0.37 9.05 3.00
N GLY A 161 -1.67 9.37 3.12
CA GLY A 161 -2.19 10.73 3.30
C GLY A 161 -1.85 11.68 2.15
N VAL A 162 -1.60 12.96 2.49
CA VAL A 162 -1.29 14.05 1.53
C VAL A 162 -0.08 13.71 0.65
N ALA A 163 0.87 12.90 1.15
CA ALA A 163 1.98 12.43 0.33
C ALA A 163 1.47 11.58 -0.84
N GLY A 164 0.53 10.66 -0.59
CA GLY A 164 -0.16 9.90 -1.64
C GLY A 164 -0.98 10.81 -2.55
N LEU A 165 -1.81 11.70 -1.99
CA LEU A 165 -2.70 12.58 -2.75
C LEU A 165 -1.96 13.54 -3.71
N ARG A 166 -0.82 14.09 -3.30
CA ARG A 166 0.00 15.01 -4.12
C ARG A 166 0.46 14.35 -5.43
N ASP A 167 0.65 13.04 -5.43
CA ASP A 167 1.05 12.29 -6.62
C ASP A 167 -0.13 12.08 -7.57
N PHE A 168 -1.34 11.88 -7.05
CA PHE A 168 -2.56 11.70 -7.85
C PHE A 168 -3.05 13.01 -8.50
N LEU A 169 -3.03 14.12 -7.77
CA LEU A 169 -3.54 15.41 -8.26
C LEU A 169 -2.75 15.93 -9.48
N LYS A 170 -1.47 15.56 -9.63
CA LYS A 170 -0.65 15.94 -10.77
C LYS A 170 -1.02 15.24 -12.08
N GLU A 171 -1.61 14.06 -12.02
CA GLU A 171 -2.08 13.35 -13.21
C GLU A 171 -3.48 13.79 -13.64
N TRP A 172 -4.22 14.48 -12.77
CA TRP A 172 -5.57 14.97 -13.08
C TRP A 172 -5.59 16.42 -13.58
N ILE A 173 -4.54 17.20 -13.27
CA ILE A 173 -4.38 18.60 -13.68
C ILE A 173 -3.38 18.73 -14.86
N ALA A 174 -2.84 17.61 -15.37
CA ALA A 174 -1.98 17.55 -16.56
C ALA A 174 -2.76 16.99 -17.76
#